data_AF-A0A845UK12-F1
#
_entry.id   AF-A0A845UK12-F1
#
_cell.length_a   1.000
_cell.length_b   1.000
_cell.length_c   1.000
_cell.angle_alpha   90.00
_cell.angle_beta   90.00
_cell.angle_gamma   90.00
#
_symmetry.space_group_name_H-M   'P 1'
#
loop_
_entity.id
_entity.type
_entity.pdbx_description
1 polymer ?
#
loop_
_entity_poly.entity_id
_entity_poly.type
_entity_poly.pdbx_seq_one_letter_code
_entity_poly.pdbx_strand_id
1 'polypeptide(L)'
;MTALLPPLRLTGATLLRDGEMQKRSLVIEGGVISKGPLPEVDLSGNLILPGIIDLHGDAFERHIAPRPSALFPILAGLRWTDREAAAHGVTTAWLAQCWSWEGGMRGPEFAEEVMAALTAYRPQAHTDLRLQIRCETHMPDTRARMLAAILAHGVDYVVFNDHLPEALEVADRDPHRLALWAERAGETPQTFVARLREARARSRDVPRHLCALAESFDAHDIRYGSHDDPDGDTREYYRLIGARIAEFPTTVSAAKLARAFNDPVLMGAPNVVRGRSQAGNVSAQHLIADGLCDALVSDYHYPCLAEAAWTLVDKGMKTLPEAWAMISTTPAEIMGLVDRGSLEHGKRADFVVVNAESRAIEATVCGGRLTYLAGEAGARLVSAMQRRRMAAE
;
A
#
# COMPACT_ATOMS: atom_id res chain seq x y z
N MET A 1 1.79 6.12 -22.42
CA MET A 1 2.08 6.92 -21.22
C MET A 1 1.51 8.32 -21.38
N THR A 2 0.89 8.87 -20.33
CA THR A 2 0.48 10.28 -20.27
C THR A 2 1.70 11.20 -20.33
N ALA A 3 1.62 12.36 -20.98
CA ALA A 3 2.75 13.29 -21.05
C ALA A 3 3.12 13.84 -19.65
N LEU A 4 4.37 14.29 -19.49
CA LEU A 4 4.73 15.09 -18.31
C LEU A 4 3.92 16.39 -18.31
N LEU A 5 3.61 16.89 -17.11
CA LEU A 5 3.13 18.25 -16.93
C LEU A 5 4.14 19.22 -17.55
N PRO A 6 3.66 20.25 -18.27
CA PRO A 6 4.56 21.27 -18.78
C PRO A 6 5.16 22.06 -17.61
N PRO A 7 6.31 22.75 -17.80
CA PRO A 7 6.94 23.51 -16.72
C PRO A 7 5.96 24.55 -16.15
N LEU A 8 5.60 24.47 -14.86
CA LEU A 8 4.56 25.32 -14.27
C LEU A 8 4.83 25.59 -12.79
N ARG A 9 4.25 26.69 -12.30
CA ARG A 9 4.34 27.14 -10.91
C ARG A 9 2.94 27.22 -10.29
N LEU A 10 2.67 26.36 -9.33
CA LEU A 10 1.43 26.36 -8.56
C LEU A 10 1.50 27.43 -7.47
N THR A 11 0.56 28.36 -7.46
CA THR A 11 0.50 29.50 -6.52
C THR A 11 -0.83 29.49 -5.75
N GLY A 12 -0.98 30.35 -4.74
CA GLY A 12 -2.24 30.53 -3.99
C GLY A 12 -2.61 29.43 -2.98
N ALA A 13 -2.18 28.19 -3.20
CA ALA A 13 -2.40 27.06 -2.30
C ALA A 13 -1.52 27.11 -1.04
N THR A 14 -1.93 26.36 -0.01
CA THR A 14 -1.06 26.06 1.15
C THR A 14 -0.44 24.67 0.94
N LEU A 15 0.88 24.55 1.00
CA LEU A 15 1.57 23.29 0.74
C LEU A 15 2.19 22.70 2.00
N LEU A 16 2.19 21.37 2.10
CA LEU A 16 2.88 20.63 3.16
C LEU A 16 4.32 20.35 2.74
N ARG A 17 5.28 20.97 3.41
CA ARG A 17 6.71 20.79 3.17
C ARG A 17 7.50 20.99 4.45
N ASP A 18 8.58 20.24 4.60
CA ASP A 18 9.46 20.28 5.78
C ASP A 18 8.67 20.10 7.09
N GLY A 19 7.64 19.25 7.07
CA GLY A 19 6.77 18.97 8.22
C GLY A 19 5.75 20.06 8.57
N GLU A 20 5.62 21.11 7.76
CA GLU A 20 4.76 22.26 8.06
C GLU A 20 3.85 22.66 6.90
N MET A 21 2.67 23.21 7.23
CA MET A 21 1.77 23.83 6.26
C MET A 21 2.22 25.27 5.97
N GLN A 22 2.56 25.56 4.71
CA GLN A 22 3.16 26.85 4.32
C GLN A 22 2.48 27.45 3.10
N LYS A 23 2.27 28.78 3.10
CA LYS A 23 1.83 29.53 1.91
C LYS A 23 3.03 29.85 1.01
N ARG A 24 3.38 28.88 0.16
CA ARG A 24 4.49 28.94 -0.80
C ARG A 24 4.01 28.46 -2.16
N SER A 25 4.82 28.64 -3.20
CA SER A 25 4.55 28.06 -4.52
C SER A 25 5.27 26.74 -4.70
N LEU A 26 4.66 25.80 -5.43
CA LEU A 26 5.32 24.58 -5.90
C LEU A 26 5.67 24.73 -7.38
N VAL A 27 6.92 24.47 -7.75
CA VAL A 27 7.39 24.57 -9.15
C VAL A 27 7.66 23.16 -9.66
N ILE A 28 7.17 22.84 -10.86
CA ILE A 28 7.32 21.53 -11.49
C ILE A 28 7.94 21.72 -12.86
N GLU A 29 8.99 20.97 -13.15
CA GLU A 29 9.68 20.98 -14.44
C GLU A 29 10.33 19.62 -14.68
N GLY A 30 10.18 19.08 -15.89
CA GLY A 30 10.86 17.82 -16.26
C GLY A 30 10.50 16.61 -15.40
N GLY A 31 9.34 16.61 -14.72
CA GLY A 31 8.92 15.53 -13.84
C GLY A 31 9.40 15.64 -12.38
N VAL A 32 10.11 16.71 -12.03
CA VAL A 32 10.65 16.93 -10.69
C VAL A 32 10.19 18.26 -10.11
N ILE A 33 10.29 18.37 -8.78
CA ILE A 33 10.05 19.62 -8.05
C ILE A 33 11.28 20.52 -8.24
N SER A 34 11.07 21.71 -8.82
CA SER A 34 12.13 22.63 -9.25
C SER A 34 12.03 23.98 -8.54
N LYS A 35 12.69 25.00 -9.08
CA LYS A 35 12.65 26.40 -8.67
C LYS A 35 12.54 27.30 -9.91
N GLY A 36 12.18 28.55 -9.67
CA GLY A 36 12.27 29.61 -10.66
C GLY A 36 10.92 30.14 -11.16
N PRO A 37 10.97 31.20 -11.97
CA PRO A 37 9.77 31.76 -12.57
C PRO A 37 9.30 30.83 -13.69
N LEU A 38 8.16 30.18 -13.48
CA LEU A 38 7.44 29.41 -14.50
C LEU A 38 6.00 29.94 -14.63
N PRO A 39 5.30 29.64 -15.73
CA PRO A 39 3.91 30.00 -15.90
C PRO A 39 3.05 29.58 -14.72
N GLU A 40 2.26 30.52 -14.21
CA GLU A 40 1.53 30.35 -12.97
C GLU A 40 0.17 29.68 -13.18
N VAL A 41 -0.18 28.85 -12.19
CA VAL A 41 -1.54 28.32 -12.01
C VAL A 41 -1.95 28.61 -10.57
N ASP A 42 -2.93 29.49 -10.41
CA ASP A 42 -3.47 29.82 -9.09
C ASP A 42 -4.37 28.68 -8.59
N LEU A 43 -3.98 28.08 -7.47
CA LEU A 43 -4.72 27.05 -6.75
C LEU A 43 -5.20 27.57 -5.39
N SER A 44 -5.48 28.87 -5.26
CA SER A 44 -6.15 29.46 -4.09
C SER A 44 -7.39 28.66 -3.69
N GLY A 45 -7.53 28.37 -2.39
CA GLY A 45 -8.58 27.50 -1.85
C GLY A 45 -8.19 26.02 -1.77
N ASN A 46 -7.01 25.64 -2.29
CA ASN A 46 -6.52 24.26 -2.23
C ASN A 46 -5.31 24.10 -1.30
N LEU A 47 -5.08 22.84 -0.93
CA LEU A 47 -3.88 22.33 -0.30
C LEU A 47 -3.05 21.56 -1.35
N ILE A 48 -1.73 21.59 -1.20
CA ILE A 48 -0.82 20.73 -1.97
C ILE A 48 -0.06 19.85 -0.99
N LEU A 49 -0.28 18.54 -1.08
CA LEU A 49 0.28 17.57 -0.13
C LEU A 49 1.15 16.54 -0.88
N PRO A 50 2.18 15.97 -0.25
CA PRO A 50 2.93 14.84 -0.82
C PRO A 50 2.00 13.72 -1.31
N GLY A 51 2.35 13.10 -2.44
CA GLY A 51 1.57 11.99 -3.00
C GLY A 51 1.45 10.82 -2.02
N ILE A 52 0.28 10.20 -1.94
CA ILE A 52 0.04 9.10 -0.99
C ILE A 52 0.82 7.85 -1.44
N ILE A 53 1.48 7.19 -0.48
CA ILE A 53 2.28 5.98 -0.68
C ILE A 53 1.66 4.88 0.16
N ASP A 54 1.10 3.89 -0.52
CA ASP A 54 0.37 2.79 0.10
C ASP A 54 1.22 1.52 0.12
N LEU A 55 1.55 1.02 1.32
CA LEU A 55 2.44 -0.15 1.47
C LEU A 55 1.69 -1.48 1.41
N HIS A 56 0.36 -1.46 1.49
CA HIS A 56 -0.45 -2.68 1.46
C HIS A 56 -1.87 -2.38 0.98
N GLY A 57 -2.23 -2.91 -0.18
CA GLY A 57 -3.60 -2.90 -0.67
C GLY A 57 -4.03 -4.25 -1.25
N ASP A 58 -5.02 -4.91 -0.64
CA ASP A 58 -5.66 -6.11 -1.19
C ASP A 58 -6.93 -5.80 -2.01
N ALA A 59 -7.34 -4.52 -2.03
CA ALA A 59 -8.53 -4.04 -2.75
C ALA A 59 -8.52 -4.38 -4.25
N PHE A 60 -7.34 -4.54 -4.86
CA PHE A 60 -7.19 -4.94 -6.26
C PHE A 60 -7.81 -6.31 -6.55
N GLU A 61 -7.87 -7.21 -5.57
CA GLU A 61 -8.51 -8.52 -5.71
C GLU A 61 -9.99 -8.36 -6.06
N ARG A 62 -10.68 -7.32 -5.54
CA ARG A 62 -12.10 -7.05 -5.87
C ARG A 62 -12.29 -6.59 -7.31
N HIS A 63 -11.28 -5.98 -7.92
CA HIS A 63 -11.31 -5.62 -9.34
C HIS A 63 -11.11 -6.84 -10.22
N ILE A 64 -10.35 -7.84 -9.76
CA ILE A 64 -10.12 -9.09 -10.51
C ILE A 64 -11.27 -10.08 -10.29
N ALA A 65 -11.76 -10.19 -9.06
CA ALA A 65 -12.80 -11.10 -8.63
C ALA A 65 -13.85 -10.39 -7.77
N PRO A 66 -14.71 -9.54 -8.37
CA PRO A 66 -15.79 -8.89 -7.63
C PRO A 66 -16.76 -9.89 -7.00
N ARG A 67 -16.78 -11.14 -7.51
CA ARG A 67 -17.36 -12.32 -6.87
C ARG A 67 -16.39 -13.50 -7.04
N PRO A 68 -16.34 -14.45 -6.08
CA PRO A 68 -15.45 -15.61 -6.18
C PRO A 68 -15.61 -16.42 -7.48
N SER A 69 -16.85 -16.49 -8.01
CA SER A 69 -17.17 -17.24 -9.24
C SER A 69 -17.00 -16.44 -10.54
N ALA A 70 -16.57 -15.17 -10.48
CA ALA A 70 -16.50 -14.28 -11.63
C ALA A 70 -15.12 -13.62 -11.73
N LEU A 71 -14.17 -14.34 -12.33
CA LEU A 71 -12.83 -13.84 -12.62
C LEU A 71 -12.83 -12.98 -13.88
N PHE A 72 -12.35 -11.75 -13.75
CA PHE A 72 -12.02 -10.86 -14.85
C PHE A 72 -10.54 -10.99 -15.22
N PRO A 73 -10.15 -10.60 -16.45
CA PRO A 73 -8.74 -10.56 -16.83
C PRO A 73 -7.92 -9.70 -15.86
N ILE A 74 -6.83 -10.23 -15.31
CA ILE A 74 -5.96 -9.53 -14.33
C ILE A 74 -5.56 -8.14 -14.84
N LEU A 75 -5.20 -8.02 -16.12
CA LEU A 75 -4.83 -6.75 -16.74
C LEU A 75 -5.96 -5.70 -16.70
N ALA A 76 -7.22 -6.11 -16.79
CA ALA A 76 -8.36 -5.21 -16.61
C ALA A 76 -8.49 -4.77 -15.14
N GLY A 77 -8.34 -5.71 -14.21
CA GLY A 77 -8.34 -5.41 -12.77
C GLY A 77 -7.24 -4.42 -12.36
N LEU A 78 -6.02 -4.60 -12.89
CA LEU A 78 -4.91 -3.66 -12.67
C LEU A 78 -5.22 -2.25 -13.21
N ARG A 79 -5.86 -2.15 -14.38
CA ARG A 79 -6.28 -0.85 -14.95
C ARG A 79 -7.31 -0.13 -14.07
N TRP A 80 -8.24 -0.86 -13.48
CA TRP A 80 -9.24 -0.27 -12.59
C TRP A 80 -8.63 0.15 -11.26
N THR A 81 -7.78 -0.72 -10.70
CA THR A 81 -6.98 -0.45 -9.49
C THR A 81 -6.16 0.82 -9.65
N ASP A 82 -5.40 0.96 -10.74
CA ASP A 82 -4.56 2.13 -11.04
C ASP A 82 -5.36 3.44 -11.10
N ARG A 83 -6.55 3.39 -11.72
CA ARG A 83 -7.45 4.56 -11.81
C ARG A 83 -8.06 4.92 -10.47
N GLU A 84 -8.48 3.93 -9.69
CA GLU A 84 -9.02 4.15 -8.36
C GLU A 84 -7.96 4.71 -7.40
N ALA A 85 -6.76 4.14 -7.42
CA ALA A 85 -5.61 4.62 -6.66
C ALA A 85 -5.30 6.09 -7.00
N ALA A 86 -5.20 6.41 -8.30
CA ALA A 86 -4.97 7.78 -8.75
C ALA A 86 -6.09 8.75 -8.32
N ALA A 87 -7.35 8.34 -8.39
CA ALA A 87 -8.49 9.16 -7.97
C ALA A 87 -8.49 9.47 -6.46
N HIS A 88 -7.87 8.61 -5.65
CA HIS A 88 -7.76 8.78 -4.21
C HIS A 88 -6.36 9.24 -3.77
N GLY A 89 -5.59 9.85 -4.68
CA GLY A 89 -4.34 10.55 -4.35
C GLY A 89 -3.10 9.66 -4.21
N VAL A 90 -3.23 8.37 -4.48
CA VAL A 90 -2.13 7.43 -4.39
C VAL A 90 -1.22 7.60 -5.61
N THR A 91 0.07 7.83 -5.36
CA THR A 91 1.10 7.94 -6.40
C THR A 91 2.01 6.72 -6.45
N THR A 92 2.11 5.97 -5.37
CA THR A 92 2.87 4.70 -5.28
C THR A 92 2.07 3.71 -4.44
N ALA A 93 1.91 2.47 -4.90
CA ALA A 93 1.13 1.45 -4.19
C ALA A 93 1.76 0.06 -4.31
N TRP A 94 1.79 -0.68 -3.19
CA TRP A 94 2.07 -2.11 -3.17
C TRP A 94 0.77 -2.91 -3.10
N LEU A 95 0.51 -3.69 -4.15
CA LEU A 95 -0.63 -4.61 -4.20
C LEU A 95 -0.27 -5.89 -3.46
N ALA A 96 -1.06 -6.27 -2.45
CA ALA A 96 -0.76 -7.39 -1.57
C ALA A 96 -1.28 -8.72 -2.17
N GLN A 97 -0.41 -9.50 -2.80
CA GLN A 97 -0.75 -10.79 -3.40
C GLN A 97 -0.25 -11.94 -2.52
N CYS A 98 -1.12 -12.91 -2.23
CA CYS A 98 -0.74 -14.08 -1.46
C CYS A 98 0.12 -15.06 -2.27
N TRP A 99 1.07 -15.70 -1.59
CA TRP A 99 1.72 -16.95 -1.97
C TRP A 99 1.41 -17.96 -0.87
N SER A 100 0.25 -18.62 -0.99
CA SER A 100 -0.40 -19.36 0.08
C SER A 100 -0.76 -20.78 -0.31
N TRP A 101 -0.73 -21.67 0.69
CA TRP A 101 -1.24 -23.02 0.57
C TRP A 101 -2.77 -23.01 0.40
N GLU A 102 -3.48 -21.90 0.63
CA GLU A 102 -4.93 -21.80 0.40
C GLU A 102 -5.32 -22.02 -1.07
N GLY A 103 -4.41 -21.82 -2.02
CA GLY A 103 -4.66 -22.07 -3.45
C GLY A 103 -5.66 -21.09 -4.07
N GLY A 104 -6.17 -21.43 -5.26
CA GLY A 104 -6.98 -20.50 -6.06
C GLY A 104 -6.25 -19.18 -6.30
N MET A 105 -6.94 -18.05 -6.08
CA MET A 105 -6.35 -16.71 -6.20
C MET A 105 -5.24 -16.41 -5.19
N ARG A 106 -5.09 -17.23 -4.14
CA ARG A 106 -4.04 -17.05 -3.13
C ARG A 106 -2.83 -17.95 -3.38
N GLY A 107 -2.90 -18.83 -4.38
CA GLY A 107 -1.86 -19.83 -4.69
C GLY A 107 -0.67 -19.27 -5.48
N PRO A 108 0.45 -20.01 -5.52
CA PRO A 108 1.64 -19.69 -6.31
C PRO A 108 1.36 -19.41 -7.79
N GLU A 109 0.50 -20.21 -8.43
CA GLU A 109 0.19 -20.09 -9.85
C GLU A 109 -0.44 -18.74 -10.17
N PHE A 110 -1.44 -18.35 -9.38
CA PHE A 110 -2.12 -17.07 -9.55
C PHE A 110 -1.19 -15.89 -9.20
N ALA A 111 -0.35 -16.03 -8.19
CA ALA A 111 0.64 -15.02 -7.85
C ALA A 111 1.60 -14.73 -9.02
N GLU A 112 2.09 -15.77 -9.71
CA GLU A 112 2.92 -15.64 -10.91
C GLU A 112 2.17 -14.98 -12.08
N GLU A 113 0.88 -15.33 -12.28
CA GLU A 113 0.04 -14.66 -13.29
C GLU A 113 -0.12 -13.16 -12.99
N VAL A 114 -0.32 -12.78 -11.72
CA VAL A 114 -0.40 -11.38 -11.28
C VAL A 114 0.93 -10.67 -11.46
N MET A 115 2.05 -11.28 -11.08
CA MET A 115 3.39 -10.72 -11.29
C MET A 115 3.68 -10.45 -12.77
N ALA A 116 3.37 -11.41 -13.64
CA ALA A 116 3.55 -11.26 -15.08
C ALA A 116 2.65 -10.16 -15.66
N ALA A 117 1.37 -10.13 -15.27
CA ALA A 117 0.43 -9.11 -15.71
C ALA A 117 0.84 -7.69 -15.24
N LEU A 118 1.29 -7.55 -13.99
CA LEU A 118 1.77 -6.28 -13.46
C LEU A 118 3.04 -5.82 -14.17
N THR A 119 3.98 -6.73 -14.42
CA THR A 119 5.21 -6.43 -15.18
C THR A 119 4.88 -5.87 -16.57
N ALA A 120 3.92 -6.49 -17.28
CA ALA A 120 3.45 -6.01 -18.57
C ALA A 120 2.67 -4.69 -18.48
N TYR A 121 1.98 -4.43 -17.36
CA TYR A 121 1.16 -3.25 -17.17
C TYR A 121 1.95 -1.99 -16.77
N ARG A 122 2.99 -2.12 -15.93
CA ARG A 122 3.79 -1.00 -15.38
C ARG A 122 4.17 0.09 -16.39
N PRO A 123 4.64 -0.22 -17.63
CA PRO A 123 5.02 0.81 -18.60
C PRO A 123 3.89 1.76 -19.04
N GLN A 124 2.62 1.38 -18.82
CA GLN A 124 1.46 2.19 -19.13
C GLN A 124 0.64 2.60 -17.91
N ALA A 125 1.06 2.22 -16.70
CA ALA A 125 0.40 2.59 -15.46
C ALA A 125 0.47 4.11 -15.23
N HIS A 126 -0.56 4.65 -14.60
CA HIS A 126 -0.62 6.04 -14.16
C HIS A 126 0.11 6.23 -12.84
N THR A 127 -0.06 5.29 -11.91
CA THR A 127 0.62 5.25 -10.60
C THR A 127 1.83 4.32 -10.62
N ASP A 128 2.77 4.49 -9.67
CA ASP A 128 3.86 3.54 -9.46
C ASP A 128 3.32 2.29 -8.72
N LEU A 129 2.83 1.33 -9.50
CA LEU A 129 2.28 0.08 -8.99
C LEU A 129 3.34 -1.00 -8.79
N ARG A 130 3.41 -1.49 -7.56
CA ARG A 130 4.31 -2.52 -7.08
C ARG A 130 3.52 -3.69 -6.49
N LEU A 131 4.22 -4.77 -6.19
CA LEU A 131 3.61 -5.97 -5.62
C LEU A 131 4.30 -6.26 -4.29
N GLN A 132 3.50 -6.53 -3.28
CA GLN A 132 3.93 -7.15 -2.03
C GLN A 132 3.52 -8.62 -2.08
N ILE A 133 4.41 -9.52 -1.66
CA ILE A 133 4.06 -10.94 -1.50
C ILE A 133 3.75 -11.25 -0.04
N ARG A 134 2.51 -11.68 0.24
CA ARG A 134 2.13 -12.28 1.51
C ARG A 134 2.47 -13.77 1.49
N CYS A 135 3.60 -14.13 2.08
CA CYS A 135 4.16 -15.48 2.05
C CYS A 135 3.64 -16.31 3.22
N GLU A 136 2.89 -17.37 2.93
CA GLU A 136 2.57 -18.37 3.94
C GLU A 136 3.82 -19.15 4.36
N THR A 137 4.06 -19.18 5.67
CA THR A 137 5.27 -19.75 6.26
C THR A 137 5.37 -21.28 6.09
N HIS A 138 4.24 -21.97 5.94
CA HIS A 138 4.15 -23.42 5.84
C HIS A 138 4.34 -23.96 4.41
N MET A 139 5.15 -23.29 3.58
CA MET A 139 5.39 -23.67 2.17
C MET A 139 6.87 -23.90 1.78
N PRO A 140 7.65 -24.67 2.55
CA PRO A 140 9.10 -24.85 2.30
C PRO A 140 9.43 -25.45 0.93
N ASP A 141 8.53 -26.26 0.36
CA ASP A 141 8.71 -26.93 -0.93
C ASP A 141 8.68 -25.94 -2.11
N THR A 142 7.99 -24.80 -1.96
CA THR A 142 7.89 -23.79 -3.02
C THR A 142 8.93 -22.67 -2.91
N ARG A 143 9.81 -22.71 -1.91
CA ARG A 143 10.81 -21.64 -1.65
C ARG A 143 11.57 -21.21 -2.91
N ALA A 144 12.12 -22.17 -3.64
CA ALA A 144 12.94 -21.89 -4.82
C ALA A 144 12.10 -21.24 -5.95
N ARG A 145 10.87 -21.71 -6.14
CA ARG A 145 9.92 -21.15 -7.12
C ARG A 145 9.56 -19.71 -6.77
N MET A 146 9.22 -19.45 -5.50
CA MET A 146 8.87 -18.11 -5.01
C MET A 146 10.03 -17.12 -5.19
N LEU A 147 11.25 -17.50 -4.78
CA LEU A 147 12.43 -16.66 -4.95
C LEU A 147 12.71 -16.36 -6.43
N ALA A 148 12.63 -17.37 -7.30
CA ALA A 148 12.81 -17.16 -8.72
C ALA A 148 11.78 -16.18 -9.31
N ALA A 149 10.51 -16.31 -8.94
CA ALA A 149 9.44 -15.43 -9.39
C ALA A 149 9.62 -13.99 -8.87
N ILE A 150 9.90 -13.82 -7.58
CA ILE A 150 10.16 -12.53 -6.93
C ILE A 150 11.28 -11.77 -7.66
N LEU A 151 12.41 -12.45 -7.93
CA LEU A 151 13.56 -11.84 -8.59
C LEU A 151 13.28 -11.54 -10.07
N ALA A 152 12.59 -12.44 -10.78
CA ALA A 152 12.25 -12.24 -12.18
C ALA A 152 11.33 -11.03 -12.41
N HIS A 153 10.47 -10.70 -11.44
CA HIS A 153 9.48 -9.63 -11.56
C HIS A 153 9.81 -8.37 -10.73
N GLY A 154 10.95 -8.36 -10.03
CA GLY A 154 11.41 -7.23 -9.23
C GLY A 154 10.44 -6.91 -8.09
N VAL A 155 10.01 -7.92 -7.35
CA VAL A 155 9.28 -7.75 -6.08
C VAL A 155 10.29 -7.35 -5.01
N ASP A 156 10.02 -6.24 -4.33
CA ASP A 156 10.90 -5.60 -3.34
C ASP A 156 10.32 -5.62 -1.92
N TYR A 157 9.13 -6.20 -1.73
CA TYR A 157 8.47 -6.29 -0.43
C TYR A 157 7.76 -7.64 -0.20
N VAL A 158 8.08 -8.31 0.91
CA VAL A 158 7.49 -9.60 1.31
C VAL A 158 7.07 -9.58 2.77
N VAL A 159 5.89 -10.07 3.12
CA VAL A 159 5.49 -10.23 4.52
C VAL A 159 5.18 -11.68 4.82
N PHE A 160 5.77 -12.19 5.91
CA PHE A 160 5.48 -13.52 6.41
C PHE A 160 4.11 -13.56 7.07
N ASN A 161 3.38 -14.63 6.79
CA ASN A 161 2.03 -14.82 7.28
C ASN A 161 1.84 -16.29 7.69
N ASP A 162 1.05 -16.52 8.73
CA ASP A 162 0.67 -17.87 9.14
C ASP A 162 -0.82 -17.95 9.49
N HIS A 163 -1.66 -18.19 8.48
CA HIS A 163 -3.10 -18.44 8.71
C HIS A 163 -3.38 -19.89 9.12
N LEU A 164 -2.38 -20.78 9.16
CA LEU A 164 -2.62 -22.19 9.36
C LEU A 164 -3.31 -22.51 10.70
N PRO A 165 -2.97 -21.88 11.84
CA PRO A 165 -3.67 -22.11 13.10
C PRO A 165 -5.17 -21.77 13.02
N GLU A 166 -5.53 -20.61 12.45
CA GLU A 166 -6.94 -20.22 12.25
C GLU A 166 -7.65 -21.21 11.32
N ALA A 167 -6.99 -21.61 10.24
CA ALA A 167 -7.56 -22.52 9.26
C ALA A 167 -7.87 -23.90 9.83
N LEU A 168 -7.00 -24.40 10.70
CA LEU A 168 -7.24 -25.66 11.42
C LEU A 168 -8.40 -25.51 12.41
N GLU A 169 -8.49 -24.38 13.13
CA GLU A 169 -9.62 -24.13 14.02
C GLU A 169 -10.95 -24.07 13.25
N VAL A 170 -10.98 -23.38 12.12
CA VAL A 170 -12.15 -23.31 11.23
C VAL A 170 -12.53 -24.69 10.72
N ALA A 171 -11.54 -25.50 10.30
CA ALA A 171 -11.80 -26.86 9.83
C ALA A 171 -12.43 -27.76 10.91
N ASP A 172 -12.05 -27.56 12.17
CA ASP A 172 -12.55 -28.34 13.30
C ASP A 172 -13.91 -27.84 13.83
N ARG A 173 -14.16 -26.52 13.79
CA ARG A 173 -15.27 -25.88 14.52
C ARG A 173 -16.35 -25.26 13.64
N ASP A 174 -16.03 -24.92 12.38
CA ASP A 174 -16.94 -24.18 11.49
C ASP A 174 -16.96 -24.77 10.07
N PRO A 175 -17.73 -25.84 9.84
CA PRO A 175 -17.85 -26.47 8.53
C PRO A 175 -18.39 -25.53 7.45
N HIS A 176 -19.20 -24.53 7.83
CA HIS A 176 -19.77 -23.58 6.87
C HIS A 176 -18.69 -22.62 6.35
N ARG A 177 -17.89 -22.05 7.26
CA ARG A 177 -16.78 -21.19 6.89
C ARG A 177 -15.69 -21.95 6.13
N LEU A 178 -15.41 -23.20 6.52
CA LEU A 178 -14.51 -24.08 5.77
C LEU A 178 -15.00 -24.28 4.33
N ALA A 179 -16.30 -24.51 4.12
CA ALA A 179 -16.86 -24.68 2.78
C ALA A 179 -16.70 -23.43 1.92
N LEU A 180 -16.87 -22.24 2.49
CA LEU A 180 -16.64 -20.96 1.80
C LEU A 180 -15.15 -20.78 1.41
N TRP A 181 -14.23 -21.20 2.26
CA TRP A 181 -12.79 -21.14 1.95
C TRP A 181 -12.40 -22.12 0.85
N ALA A 182 -12.92 -23.35 0.90
CA ALA A 182 -12.73 -24.34 -0.15
C ALA A 182 -13.31 -23.86 -1.49
N GLU A 183 -14.51 -23.26 -1.48
CA GLU A 183 -15.12 -22.69 -2.69
C GLU A 183 -14.26 -21.57 -3.30
N ARG A 184 -13.70 -20.67 -2.47
CA ARG A 184 -12.76 -19.63 -2.93
C ARG A 184 -11.48 -20.20 -3.50
N ALA A 185 -11.01 -21.33 -2.98
CA ALA A 185 -9.87 -22.07 -3.51
C ALA A 185 -10.21 -22.85 -4.80
N GLY A 186 -11.49 -22.90 -5.20
CA GLY A 186 -11.96 -23.68 -6.34
C GLY A 186 -12.02 -25.19 -6.09
N GLU A 187 -12.14 -25.61 -4.82
CA GLU A 187 -12.02 -27.00 -4.40
C GLU A 187 -13.14 -27.46 -3.46
N THR A 188 -13.16 -28.77 -3.20
CA THR A 188 -14.04 -29.37 -2.19
C THR A 188 -13.47 -29.18 -0.78
N PRO A 189 -14.32 -29.12 0.27
CA PRO A 189 -13.84 -29.05 1.66
C PRO A 189 -12.88 -30.18 2.03
N GLN A 190 -13.09 -31.39 1.48
CA GLN A 190 -12.23 -32.55 1.72
C GLN A 190 -10.82 -32.34 1.16
N THR A 191 -10.72 -31.83 -0.08
CA THR A 191 -9.43 -31.49 -0.71
C THR A 191 -8.72 -30.39 0.07
N PHE A 192 -9.46 -29.34 0.46
CA PHE A 192 -8.91 -28.23 1.22
C PHE A 192 -8.35 -28.68 2.58
N VAL A 193 -9.08 -29.54 3.32
CA VAL A 193 -8.60 -30.12 4.59
C VAL A 193 -7.36 -31.00 4.41
N ALA A 194 -7.29 -31.77 3.31
CA ALA A 194 -6.09 -32.55 3.02
C ALA A 194 -4.86 -31.63 2.88
N ARG A 195 -5.02 -30.52 2.16
CA ARG A 195 -3.96 -29.53 1.98
C ARG A 195 -3.55 -28.82 3.28
N LEU A 196 -4.50 -28.50 4.17
CA LEU A 196 -4.20 -28.00 5.52
C LEU A 196 -3.31 -28.96 6.30
N ARG A 197 -3.60 -30.27 6.22
CA ARG A 197 -2.81 -31.30 6.90
C ARG A 197 -1.41 -31.45 6.30
N GLU A 198 -1.28 -31.30 4.99
CA GLU A 198 0.01 -31.28 4.30
C GLU A 198 0.86 -30.08 4.73
N ALA A 199 0.29 -28.87 4.75
CA ALA A 199 0.95 -27.67 5.26
C ALA A 199 1.41 -27.85 6.72
N ARG A 200 0.54 -28.40 7.58
CA ARG A 200 0.88 -28.71 8.98
C ARG A 200 2.00 -29.75 9.11
N ALA A 201 2.08 -30.72 8.19
CA ALA A 201 3.16 -31.71 8.21
C ALA A 201 4.55 -31.09 7.98
N ARG A 202 4.60 -29.87 7.42
CA ARG A 202 5.82 -29.10 7.14
C ARG A 202 6.29 -28.21 8.30
N SER A 203 5.55 -28.09 9.41
CA SER A 203 5.89 -27.16 10.50
C SER A 203 7.33 -27.29 11.02
N ARG A 204 7.91 -28.51 11.02
CA ARG A 204 9.30 -28.75 11.44
C ARG A 204 10.35 -28.07 10.56
N ASP A 205 10.01 -27.82 9.29
CA ASP A 205 10.91 -27.23 8.30
C ASP A 205 10.80 -25.71 8.23
N VAL A 206 9.76 -25.13 8.85
CA VAL A 206 9.44 -23.69 8.77
C VAL A 206 10.58 -22.82 9.27
N PRO A 207 11.19 -23.04 10.46
CA PRO A 207 12.26 -22.15 10.93
C PRO A 207 13.44 -22.05 9.96
N ARG A 208 13.92 -23.21 9.47
CA ARG A 208 15.00 -23.27 8.48
C ARG A 208 14.59 -22.64 7.14
N HIS A 209 13.34 -22.82 6.75
CA HIS A 209 12.80 -22.22 5.53
C HIS A 209 12.76 -20.70 5.60
N LEU A 210 12.32 -20.12 6.72
CA LEU A 210 12.26 -18.67 6.90
C LEU A 210 13.65 -18.05 6.98
N CYS A 211 14.61 -18.68 7.68
CA CYS A 211 16.00 -18.20 7.67
C CYS A 211 16.59 -18.18 6.25
N ALA A 212 16.36 -19.23 5.46
CA ALA A 212 16.84 -19.27 4.07
C ALA A 212 16.16 -18.24 3.16
N LEU A 213 14.90 -17.88 3.44
CA LEU A 213 14.22 -16.79 2.75
C LEU A 213 14.82 -15.43 3.15
N ALA A 214 14.98 -15.18 4.45
CA ALA A 214 15.57 -13.96 4.98
C ALA A 214 16.98 -13.70 4.43
N GLU A 215 17.85 -14.72 4.42
CA GLU A 215 19.18 -14.64 3.81
C GLU A 215 19.11 -14.22 2.33
N SER A 216 18.15 -14.78 1.58
CA SER A 216 17.93 -14.40 0.19
C SER A 216 17.38 -12.99 0.05
N PHE A 217 16.49 -12.56 0.94
CA PHE A 217 15.90 -11.22 0.90
C PHE A 217 16.96 -10.15 1.20
N ASP A 218 17.79 -10.37 2.22
CA ASP A 218 18.91 -9.49 2.57
C ASP A 218 19.91 -9.37 1.41
N ALA A 219 20.23 -10.48 0.74
CA ALA A 219 21.16 -10.49 -0.39
C ALA A 219 20.67 -9.71 -1.63
N HIS A 220 19.37 -9.46 -1.73
CA HIS A 220 18.73 -8.79 -2.87
C HIS A 220 18.04 -7.47 -2.49
N ASP A 221 18.29 -6.93 -1.28
CA ASP A 221 17.67 -5.71 -0.74
C ASP A 221 16.12 -5.73 -0.79
N ILE A 222 15.53 -6.91 -0.61
CA ILE A 222 14.09 -7.08 -0.48
C ILE A 222 13.72 -6.75 0.96
N ARG A 223 12.73 -5.88 1.15
CA ARG A 223 12.20 -5.58 2.49
C ARG A 223 11.22 -6.66 2.90
N TYR A 224 11.24 -6.98 4.19
CA TYR A 224 10.33 -7.97 4.70
C TYR A 224 9.91 -7.76 6.14
N GLY A 225 8.71 -8.26 6.41
CA GLY A 225 8.01 -8.10 7.68
C GLY A 225 7.21 -9.34 8.07
N SER A 226 6.40 -9.20 9.11
CA SER A 226 5.37 -10.18 9.50
C SER A 226 4.00 -9.53 9.50
N HIS A 227 2.98 -10.35 9.35
CA HIS A 227 1.58 -9.95 9.27
C HIS A 227 0.78 -10.61 10.40
N ASP A 228 -0.11 -9.85 11.04
CA ASP A 228 -1.01 -10.29 12.12
C ASP A 228 -0.31 -10.88 13.36
N ASP A 229 0.83 -10.31 13.78
CA ASP A 229 1.54 -10.77 14.98
C ASP A 229 0.58 -10.85 16.20
N PRO A 230 0.36 -12.05 16.79
CA PRO A 230 -0.60 -12.24 17.88
C PRO A 230 -0.07 -11.77 19.23
N ASP A 231 1.24 -11.74 19.42
CA ASP A 231 1.87 -11.44 20.69
C ASP A 231 3.31 -10.93 20.50
N GLY A 232 3.92 -10.53 21.61
CA GLY A 232 5.31 -10.09 21.63
C GLY A 232 6.26 -11.20 21.20
N ASP A 233 6.08 -12.43 21.67
CA ASP A 233 7.00 -13.53 21.39
C ASP A 233 7.08 -13.84 19.88
N THR A 234 5.95 -13.80 19.18
CA THR A 234 5.87 -13.96 17.73
C THR A 234 6.55 -12.80 17.00
N ARG A 235 6.32 -11.57 17.47
CA ARG A 235 7.00 -10.38 16.93
C ARG A 235 8.51 -10.43 17.14
N GLU A 236 8.97 -10.92 18.29
CA GLU A 236 10.40 -11.13 18.58
C GLU A 236 11.00 -12.17 17.64
N TYR A 237 10.32 -13.29 17.44
CA TYR A 237 10.74 -14.34 16.52
C TYR A 237 10.96 -13.80 15.10
N TYR A 238 9.99 -13.08 14.54
CA TYR A 238 10.10 -12.50 13.20
C TYR A 238 11.19 -11.43 13.11
N ARG A 239 11.38 -10.62 14.15
CA ARG A 239 12.50 -9.70 14.21
C ARG A 239 13.85 -10.42 14.18
N LEU A 240 14.00 -11.49 14.95
CA LEU A 240 15.26 -12.24 15.06
C LEU A 240 15.70 -12.86 13.73
N ILE A 241 14.74 -13.22 12.87
CA ILE A 241 15.04 -13.68 11.50
C ILE A 241 15.28 -12.52 10.51
N GLY A 242 15.18 -11.26 10.95
CA GLY A 242 15.46 -10.08 10.13
C GLY A 242 14.22 -9.38 9.55
N ALA A 243 13.00 -9.88 9.79
CA ALA A 243 11.78 -9.25 9.30
C ALA A 243 11.47 -8.03 10.16
N ARG A 244 11.76 -6.82 9.68
CA ARG A 244 11.77 -5.56 10.48
C ARG A 244 10.48 -4.75 10.42
N ILE A 245 9.49 -5.21 9.66
CA ILE A 245 8.21 -4.52 9.53
C ILE A 245 7.12 -5.35 10.21
N ALA A 246 6.25 -4.70 10.98
CA ALA A 246 5.11 -5.32 11.65
C ALA A 246 3.81 -4.82 11.02
N GLU A 247 3.21 -5.63 10.16
CA GLU A 247 1.91 -5.33 9.56
C GLU A 247 0.77 -5.89 10.42
N PHE A 248 -0.19 -5.01 10.75
CA PHE A 248 -1.42 -5.36 11.45
C PHE A 248 -1.23 -6.18 12.76
N PRO A 249 -0.30 -5.81 13.67
CA PRO A 249 -0.18 -6.52 14.95
C PRO A 249 -1.55 -6.56 15.65
N THR A 250 -1.98 -7.74 16.07
CA THR A 250 -3.34 -7.94 16.56
C THR A 250 -3.50 -7.59 18.04
N THR A 251 -2.38 -7.40 18.75
CA THR A 251 -2.33 -7.04 20.17
C THR A 251 -1.40 -5.85 20.45
N VAL A 252 -1.67 -5.16 21.56
CA VAL A 252 -0.82 -4.06 22.05
C VAL A 252 0.59 -4.55 22.42
N SER A 253 0.72 -5.78 22.92
CA SER A 253 2.03 -6.35 23.29
C SER A 253 2.93 -6.53 22.06
N ALA A 254 2.40 -7.03 20.95
CA ALA A 254 3.13 -7.12 19.68
C ALA A 254 3.58 -5.73 19.19
N ALA A 255 2.66 -4.75 19.17
CA ALA A 255 2.97 -3.38 18.73
C ALA A 255 4.00 -2.68 19.64
N LYS A 256 3.93 -2.87 20.97
CA LYS A 256 4.92 -2.35 21.92
C LYS A 256 6.30 -2.95 21.69
N LEU A 257 6.38 -4.26 21.39
CA LEU A 257 7.64 -4.89 21.09
C LEU A 257 8.26 -4.36 19.80
N ALA A 258 7.45 -4.24 18.73
CA ALA A 258 7.89 -3.62 17.48
C ALA A 258 8.46 -2.22 17.73
N ARG A 259 7.73 -1.39 18.48
CA ARG A 259 8.18 -0.05 18.86
C ARG A 259 9.47 -0.04 19.67
N ALA A 260 9.62 -0.93 20.66
CA ALA A 260 10.84 -1.03 21.47
C ALA A 260 12.09 -1.31 20.63
N PHE A 261 11.90 -1.88 19.45
CA PHE A 261 12.95 -2.27 18.52
C PHE A 261 13.07 -1.38 17.28
N ASN A 262 12.25 -0.32 17.20
CA ASN A 262 12.11 0.58 16.05
C ASN A 262 11.70 -0.15 14.76
N ASP A 263 10.94 -1.23 14.88
CA ASP A 263 10.28 -1.87 13.74
C ASP A 263 9.02 -1.07 13.39
N PRO A 264 8.87 -0.59 12.13
CA PRO A 264 7.69 0.15 11.74
C PRO A 264 6.41 -0.68 11.89
N VAL A 265 5.38 -0.07 12.47
CA VAL A 265 4.05 -0.67 12.61
C VAL A 265 3.08 -0.07 11.60
N LEU A 266 2.43 -0.94 10.82
CA LEU A 266 1.46 -0.57 9.80
C LEU A 266 0.06 -1.02 10.23
N MET A 267 -0.93 -0.13 10.09
CA MET A 267 -2.33 -0.43 10.37
C MET A 267 -3.25 -0.03 9.22
N GLY A 268 -4.33 -0.78 9.04
CA GLY A 268 -5.34 -0.46 8.01
C GLY A 268 -6.06 0.86 8.30
N ALA A 269 -6.00 1.78 7.33
CA ALA A 269 -6.75 3.02 7.32
C ALA A 269 -8.27 2.82 7.49
N PRO A 270 -8.92 1.77 6.93
CA PRO A 270 -10.35 1.52 7.18
C PRO A 270 -10.71 1.34 8.66
N ASN A 271 -9.80 0.80 9.48
CA ASN A 271 -10.01 0.64 10.92
C ASN A 271 -9.99 1.99 11.66
N VAL A 272 -9.23 2.96 11.14
CA VAL A 272 -9.25 4.34 11.63
C VAL A 272 -10.58 5.00 11.26
N VAL A 273 -11.03 4.90 10.01
CA VAL A 273 -12.28 5.53 9.57
C VAL A 273 -13.49 4.97 10.33
N ARG A 274 -13.56 3.65 10.51
CA ARG A 274 -14.68 2.98 11.21
C ARG A 274 -14.66 3.14 12.73
N GLY A 275 -13.50 3.45 13.32
CA GLY A 275 -13.31 3.50 14.77
C GLY A 275 -13.46 2.16 15.50
N ARG A 276 -13.45 1.03 14.79
CA ARG A 276 -13.50 -0.33 15.33
C ARG A 276 -12.65 -1.27 14.47
N SER A 277 -12.03 -2.27 15.10
CA SER A 277 -11.40 -3.40 14.40
C SER A 277 -12.47 -4.37 13.89
N GLN A 278 -12.26 -4.98 12.72
CA GLN A 278 -13.18 -5.98 12.16
C GLN A 278 -13.25 -7.28 12.98
N ALA A 279 -12.13 -7.70 13.58
CA ALA A 279 -11.95 -9.05 14.13
C ALA A 279 -11.87 -9.10 15.66
N GLY A 280 -12.13 -7.99 16.36
CA GLY A 280 -11.91 -7.91 17.81
C GLY A 280 -10.44 -7.71 18.22
N ASN A 281 -9.54 -7.61 17.24
CA ASN A 281 -8.13 -7.25 17.41
C ASN A 281 -7.98 -5.82 17.94
N VAL A 282 -6.77 -5.47 18.37
CA VAL A 282 -6.44 -4.11 18.85
C VAL A 282 -6.88 -3.02 17.86
N SER A 283 -7.39 -1.91 18.40
CA SER A 283 -7.84 -0.78 17.59
C SER A 283 -6.65 -0.01 17.00
N ALA A 284 -6.69 0.27 15.69
CA ALA A 284 -5.71 1.14 15.04
C ALA A 284 -5.65 2.53 15.70
N GLN A 285 -6.79 3.11 16.07
CA GLN A 285 -6.82 4.39 16.78
C GLN A 285 -6.15 4.31 18.16
N HIS A 286 -6.30 3.19 18.86
CA HIS A 286 -5.64 3.00 20.15
C HIS A 286 -4.12 2.96 20.00
N LEU A 287 -3.61 2.19 19.02
CA LEU A 287 -2.18 2.14 18.75
C LEU A 287 -1.63 3.52 18.33
N ILE A 288 -2.36 4.29 17.51
CA ILE A 288 -1.96 5.63 17.11
C ILE A 288 -1.91 6.59 18.30
N ALA A 289 -2.92 6.55 19.18
CA ALA A 289 -2.96 7.37 20.40
C ALA A 289 -1.77 7.09 21.33
N ASP A 290 -1.35 5.83 21.40
CA ASP A 290 -0.23 5.39 22.23
C ASP A 290 1.14 5.55 21.53
N GLY A 291 1.19 6.06 20.30
CA GLY A 291 2.43 6.23 19.53
C GLY A 291 3.06 4.90 19.07
N LEU A 292 2.23 3.89 18.86
CA LEU A 292 2.60 2.52 18.48
C LEU A 292 2.26 2.17 17.01
N CYS A 293 1.95 3.17 16.19
CA CYS A 293 1.63 3.01 14.77
C CYS A 293 2.34 4.11 13.98
N ASP A 294 3.08 3.72 12.96
CA ASP A 294 3.95 4.62 12.18
C ASP A 294 3.33 4.97 10.82
N ALA A 295 2.65 4.02 10.18
CA ALA A 295 2.05 4.20 8.86
C ALA A 295 0.65 3.61 8.73
N LEU A 296 -0.15 4.17 7.81
CA LEU A 296 -1.46 3.67 7.45
C LEU A 296 -1.46 3.15 6.01
N VAL A 297 -2.18 2.05 5.79
CA VAL A 297 -2.30 1.38 4.49
C VAL A 297 -3.76 1.28 4.06
N SER A 298 -4.03 1.19 2.76
CA SER A 298 -5.40 1.12 2.25
C SER A 298 -6.11 -0.14 2.69
N ASP A 299 -5.35 -1.22 2.89
CA ASP A 299 -5.89 -2.56 3.19
C ASP A 299 -6.88 -2.90 2.06
N TYR A 300 -8.15 -3.03 2.40
CA TYR A 300 -9.18 -3.34 1.44
C TYR A 300 -9.89 -2.12 0.85
N HIS A 301 -9.49 -0.87 1.11
CA HIS A 301 -10.22 0.29 0.60
C HIS A 301 -9.36 1.57 0.42
N TYR A 302 -8.91 1.83 -0.81
CA TYR A 302 -8.13 3.04 -1.17
C TYR A 302 -8.67 4.38 -0.66
N PRO A 303 -9.99 4.67 -0.73
CA PRO A 303 -10.54 5.93 -0.23
C PRO A 303 -10.24 6.20 1.24
N CYS A 304 -9.98 5.14 2.04
CA CYS A 304 -9.75 5.30 3.47
C CYS A 304 -8.40 5.96 3.82
N LEU A 305 -7.41 6.02 2.92
CA LEU A 305 -6.10 6.61 3.27
C LEU A 305 -6.21 8.10 3.61
N ALA A 306 -6.70 8.91 2.68
CA ALA A 306 -6.92 10.34 2.91
C ALA A 306 -7.99 10.58 4.00
N GLU A 307 -9.07 9.79 3.99
CA GLU A 307 -10.13 9.89 4.99
C GLU A 307 -9.62 9.60 6.41
N ALA A 308 -8.71 8.64 6.58
CA ALA A 308 -8.11 8.33 7.87
C ALA A 308 -7.23 9.49 8.37
N ALA A 309 -6.45 10.12 7.50
CA ALA A 309 -5.67 11.30 7.88
C ALA A 309 -6.58 12.44 8.37
N TRP A 310 -7.68 12.73 7.65
CA TRP A 310 -8.67 13.71 8.09
C TRP A 310 -9.38 13.31 9.39
N THR A 311 -9.73 12.03 9.55
CA THR A 311 -10.33 11.50 10.76
C THR A 311 -9.42 11.72 11.99
N LEU A 312 -8.11 11.52 11.85
CA LEU A 312 -7.14 11.76 12.92
C LEU A 312 -7.05 13.25 13.28
N VAL A 313 -7.10 14.13 12.28
CA VAL A 313 -7.09 15.59 12.46
C VAL A 313 -8.35 16.07 13.16
N ASP A 314 -9.52 15.63 12.71
CA ASP A 314 -10.82 16.05 13.27
C ASP A 314 -10.99 15.61 14.72
N LYS A 315 -10.41 14.45 15.07
CA LYS A 315 -10.41 13.94 16.44
C LYS A 315 -9.33 14.58 17.32
N GLY A 316 -8.50 15.47 16.78
CA GLY A 316 -7.39 16.09 17.51
C GLY A 316 -6.30 15.09 17.92
N MET A 317 -6.21 13.93 17.26
CA MET A 317 -5.19 12.92 17.57
C MET A 317 -3.84 13.26 16.95
N LYS A 318 -3.84 13.95 15.81
CA LYS A 318 -2.66 14.37 15.04
C LYS A 318 -2.94 15.71 14.38
N THR A 319 -1.91 16.52 14.17
CA THR A 319 -1.97 17.63 13.21
C THR A 319 -2.02 17.10 11.77
N LEU A 320 -2.43 17.93 10.81
CA LEU A 320 -2.45 17.52 9.40
C LEU A 320 -1.07 17.06 8.89
N PRO A 321 0.05 17.76 9.16
CA PRO A 321 1.38 17.26 8.79
C PRO A 321 1.69 15.87 9.34
N GLU A 322 1.41 15.62 10.63
CA GLU A 322 1.70 14.33 11.26
C GLU A 322 0.80 13.22 10.70
N ALA A 323 -0.50 13.49 10.51
CA ALA A 323 -1.43 12.52 9.95
C ALA A 323 -1.10 12.18 8.48
N TRP A 324 -0.69 13.18 7.68
CA TRP A 324 -0.32 12.98 6.29
C TRP A 324 1.02 12.26 6.13
N ALA A 325 1.97 12.47 7.06
CA ALA A 325 3.24 11.75 7.08
C ALA A 325 3.01 10.23 7.17
N MET A 326 2.02 9.77 7.94
CA MET A 326 1.68 8.35 8.07
C MET A 326 1.24 7.68 6.76
N ILE A 327 0.81 8.44 5.75
CA ILE A 327 0.36 7.93 4.44
C ILE A 327 1.25 8.39 3.28
N SER A 328 2.39 9.03 3.56
CA SER A 328 3.30 9.50 2.51
C SER A 328 4.76 9.46 2.94
N THR A 329 5.19 10.35 3.83
CA THR A 329 6.59 10.46 4.25
C THR A 329 7.08 9.21 4.96
N THR A 330 6.35 8.73 5.97
CA THR A 330 6.75 7.54 6.73
C THR A 330 6.78 6.28 5.85
N PRO A 331 5.76 6.00 5.01
CA PRO A 331 5.86 4.93 4.01
C PRO A 331 7.08 5.01 3.08
N ALA A 332 7.44 6.20 2.60
CA ALA A 332 8.65 6.39 1.80
C ALA A 332 9.92 6.03 2.59
N GLU A 333 10.01 6.44 3.84
CA GLU A 333 11.15 6.14 4.72
C GLU A 333 11.27 4.64 5.02
N ILE A 334 10.15 3.97 5.32
CA ILE A 334 10.10 2.51 5.57
C ILE A 334 10.67 1.74 4.37
N MET A 335 10.30 2.15 3.15
CA MET A 335 10.73 1.51 1.91
C MET A 335 12.01 2.11 1.31
N GLY A 336 12.66 3.07 1.97
CA GLY A 336 13.90 3.70 1.49
C GLY A 336 13.75 4.55 0.21
N LEU A 337 12.55 5.04 -0.08
CA LEU A 337 12.25 5.87 -1.26
C LEU A 337 12.67 7.33 -1.04
N VAL A 338 13.94 7.63 -1.32
CA VAL A 338 14.51 8.98 -1.12
C VAL A 338 14.01 10.04 -2.10
N ASP A 339 13.40 9.63 -3.22
CA ASP A 339 13.00 10.49 -4.32
C ASP A 339 11.57 11.05 -4.19
N ARG A 340 10.80 10.65 -3.16
CA ARG A 340 9.37 11.00 -2.99
C ARG A 340 8.95 11.08 -1.53
N GLY A 341 7.65 11.11 -1.26
CA GLY A 341 7.07 11.20 0.10
C GLY A 341 7.15 12.60 0.73
N SER A 342 7.62 13.60 -0.02
CA SER A 342 7.79 14.99 0.43
C SER A 342 7.94 15.94 -0.77
N LEU A 343 7.74 17.25 -0.54
CA LEU A 343 7.75 18.28 -1.60
C LEU A 343 9.06 19.08 -1.68
N GLU A 344 10.19 18.41 -1.48
CA GLU A 344 11.52 19.04 -1.56
C GLU A 344 12.01 19.19 -3.01
N HIS A 345 12.93 20.12 -3.22
CA HIS A 345 13.51 20.34 -4.55
C HIS A 345 14.36 19.14 -4.98
N GLY A 346 14.30 18.80 -6.27
CA GLY A 346 15.00 17.67 -6.87
C GLY A 346 14.27 16.33 -6.70
N LYS A 347 13.26 16.24 -5.82
CA LYS A 347 12.42 15.06 -5.68
C LYS A 347 11.45 14.91 -6.86
N ARG A 348 11.04 13.68 -7.12
CA ARG A 348 9.99 13.32 -8.06
C ARG A 348 8.74 14.15 -7.77
N ALA A 349 8.10 14.68 -8.81
CA ALA A 349 6.86 15.44 -8.65
C ALA A 349 5.68 14.49 -8.37
N ASP A 350 5.60 14.02 -7.12
CA ASP A 350 4.53 13.20 -6.57
C ASP A 350 3.75 14.02 -5.55
N PHE A 351 2.56 14.50 -5.94
CA PHE A 351 1.74 15.33 -5.06
C PHE A 351 0.25 15.21 -5.41
N VAL A 352 -0.57 15.60 -4.44
CA VAL A 352 -2.01 15.75 -4.60
C VAL A 352 -2.42 17.20 -4.39
N VAL A 353 -3.48 17.60 -5.08
CA VAL A 353 -4.19 18.86 -4.82
C VAL A 353 -5.50 18.51 -4.16
N VAL A 354 -5.72 19.06 -2.97
CA VAL A 354 -6.91 18.79 -2.15
C VAL A 354 -7.68 20.09 -1.94
N ASN A 355 -8.98 20.09 -2.16
CA ASN A 355 -9.83 21.23 -1.84
C ASN A 355 -9.81 21.47 -0.32
N ALA A 356 -9.50 22.68 0.14
CA ALA A 356 -9.32 22.93 1.57
C ALA A 356 -10.65 22.87 2.37
N GLU A 357 -11.79 23.13 1.72
CA GLU A 357 -13.10 23.12 2.36
C GLU A 357 -13.74 21.72 2.29
N SER A 358 -13.84 21.16 1.09
CA SER A 358 -14.50 19.86 0.88
C SER A 358 -13.61 18.66 1.18
N ARG A 359 -12.29 18.87 1.30
CA ARG A 359 -11.26 17.83 1.47
C ARG A 359 -11.19 16.81 0.33
N ALA A 360 -11.89 17.09 -0.78
CA ALA A 360 -11.84 16.26 -1.97
C ALA A 360 -10.48 16.37 -2.65
N ILE A 361 -9.93 15.24 -3.07
CA ILE A 361 -8.77 15.21 -3.96
C ILE A 361 -9.24 15.66 -5.34
N GLU A 362 -8.66 16.74 -5.84
CA GLU A 362 -9.03 17.34 -7.14
C GLU A 362 -7.95 17.13 -8.20
N ALA A 363 -6.72 16.81 -7.81
CA ALA A 363 -5.69 16.36 -8.76
C ALA A 363 -4.70 15.42 -8.09
N THR A 364 -4.19 14.47 -8.87
CA THR A 364 -3.09 13.59 -8.49
C THR A 364 -2.02 13.64 -9.56
N VAL A 365 -0.78 13.86 -9.14
CA VAL A 365 0.38 13.90 -10.01
C VAL A 365 1.37 12.84 -9.55
N CYS A 366 1.76 11.95 -10.45
CA CYS A 366 2.70 10.86 -10.23
C CYS A 366 3.85 10.96 -11.24
N GLY A 367 5.08 11.15 -10.77
CA GLY A 367 6.26 11.35 -11.61
C GLY A 367 6.14 12.57 -12.51
N GLY A 368 5.46 13.62 -12.03
CA GLY A 368 5.12 14.80 -12.80
C GLY A 368 4.14 14.56 -13.94
N ARG A 369 3.45 13.42 -13.98
CA ARG A 369 2.35 13.15 -14.92
C ARG A 369 1.03 13.34 -14.18
N LEU A 370 0.09 14.03 -14.80
CA LEU A 370 -1.26 14.18 -14.26
C LEU A 370 -2.03 12.85 -14.44
N THR A 371 -2.38 12.20 -13.34
CA THR A 371 -3.03 10.88 -13.33
C THR A 371 -4.52 10.97 -13.02
N TYR A 372 -4.92 12.01 -12.28
CA TYR A 372 -6.30 12.33 -11.97
C TYR A 372 -6.52 13.83 -11.96
N LEU A 373 -7.70 14.26 -12.41
CA LEU A 373 -8.11 15.66 -12.44
C LEU A 373 -9.63 15.78 -12.30
N ALA A 374 -10.08 16.61 -11.37
CA ALA A 374 -11.47 16.92 -11.12
C ALA A 374 -11.61 18.31 -10.47
N GLY A 375 -12.85 18.73 -10.21
CA GLY A 375 -13.14 19.92 -9.41
C GLY A 375 -12.61 21.23 -9.99
N GLU A 376 -12.44 22.22 -9.12
CA GLU A 376 -12.04 23.57 -9.51
C GLU A 376 -10.54 23.62 -9.88
N ALA A 377 -9.68 22.92 -9.15
CA ALA A 377 -8.26 22.77 -9.49
C ALA A 377 -8.11 22.24 -10.93
N GLY A 378 -8.97 21.31 -11.33
CA GLY A 378 -9.02 20.80 -12.69
C GLY A 378 -9.34 21.86 -13.74
N ALA A 379 -10.39 22.64 -13.52
CA ALA A 379 -10.75 23.74 -14.41
C ALA A 379 -9.60 24.75 -14.56
N ARG A 380 -8.92 25.08 -13.46
CA ARG A 380 -7.79 26.04 -13.45
C ARG A 380 -6.56 25.48 -14.17
N LEU A 381 -6.21 24.21 -13.96
CA LEU A 381 -5.12 23.53 -14.66
C LEU A 381 -5.37 23.45 -16.17
N VAL A 382 -6.58 23.08 -16.60
CA VAL A 382 -6.96 23.02 -18.03
C VAL A 382 -6.89 24.42 -18.66
N SER A 383 -7.44 25.44 -18.02
CA SER A 383 -7.41 26.82 -18.52
C SER A 383 -5.98 27.34 -18.70
N ALA A 384 -5.09 27.03 -17.75
CA ALA A 384 -3.68 27.40 -17.84
C ALA A 384 -2.97 26.70 -19.02
N MET A 385 -3.26 25.42 -19.26
CA MET A 385 -2.70 24.68 -20.40
C MET A 385 -3.18 25.24 -21.75
N GLN A 386 -4.44 25.66 -21.85
CA GLN A 386 -5.00 26.27 -23.07
C GLN A 386 -4.37 27.63 -23.39
N ARG A 387 -4.25 28.52 -22.40
CA ARG A 387 -3.61 29.84 -22.58
C ARG A 387 -2.20 29.73 -23.12
N ARG A 388 -1.45 28.68 -22.74
CA ARG A 388 -0.09 28.44 -23.25
C ARG A 388 -0.06 28.01 -24.71
N ARG A 389 -1.02 27.21 -25.17
CA ARG A 389 -1.10 26.84 -26.59
C ARG A 389 -1.36 28.07 -27.46
N MET A 390 -2.30 28.93 -27.05
CA MET A 390 -2.60 30.18 -27.78
C MET A 390 -1.45 31.19 -27.76
N ALA A 391 -0.58 31.16 -26.75
CA ALA A 391 0.59 32.05 -26.68
C ALA A 391 1.81 31.50 -27.44
N ALA A 392 1.76 30.24 -27.89
CA ALA A 392 2.83 29.58 -28.65
C ALA A 392 2.52 29.47 -30.16
N GLU A 393 1.30 29.82 -30.57
CA GLU A 393 0.87 30.11 -31.94
C GLU A 393 1.07 31.60 -32.23
#